data_AF-A0A7K0NHP4-F1
#
_entry.id   AF-A0A7K0NHP4-F1
#
_cell.length_a   1.000
_cell.length_b   1.000
_cell.length_c   1.000
_cell.angle_alpha   90.00
_cell.angle_beta   90.00
_cell.angle_gamma   90.00
#
_symmetry.space_group_name_H-M   'P 1'
#
loop_
_entity.id
_entity.type
_entity.pdbx_description
1 polymer ?
#
loop_
_entity_poly.entity_id
_entity_poly.type
_entity_poly.pdbx_seq_one_letter_code
_entity_poly.pdbx_strand_id
1 'polypeptide(L)' 'MIKRAFTMKLKPGGLAEYKRHHDGIWPELVAEIERQGIAQITIFENDPVLF' A
#
# COMPACT_ATOMS: atom_id res chain seq x y z
N MET A 1 -14.94 13.98 4.68
CA MET A 1 -14.07 12.81 4.51
C MET A 1 -12.63 13.30 4.48
N ILE A 2 -11.75 12.78 5.35
CA ILE A 2 -10.35 13.21 5.42
C ILE A 2 -9.53 12.31 4.51
N LYS A 3 -8.79 12.89 3.56
CA LYS A 3 -7.77 12.17 2.80
C LYS A 3 -6.43 12.35 3.51
N ARG A 4 -5.68 11.25 3.64
CA ARG A 4 -4.32 11.24 4.16
C ARG A 4 -3.42 10.65 3.08
N ALA A 5 -2.26 11.26 2.88
CA ALA A 5 -1.24 10.78 1.96
C ALA A 5 0.09 10.76 2.69
N PHE A 6 0.93 9.81 2.34
CA PHE A 6 2.28 9.66 2.86
C PHE A 6 3.13 9.02 1.78
N THR A 7 4.45 9.19 1.88
CA THR A 7 5.38 8.56 0.95
C THR A 7 6.15 7.45 1.65
N MET A 8 6.55 6.45 0.89
CA MET A 8 7.44 5.39 1.33
C MET A 8 8.58 5.24 0.32
N LYS A 9 9.70 4.65 0.75
CA LYS A 9 10.83 4.35 -0.14
C LYS A 9 11.12 2.86 -0.13
N LEU A 10 11.16 2.27 -1.32
CA LEU A 10 11.54 0.87 -1.52
C LEU A 10 13.06 0.69 -1.36
N LYS A 11 13.45 -0.54 -1.02
CA LYS A 11 14.83 -0.99 -1.17
C LYS A 11 15.18 -1.07 -2.66
N PRO A 12 16.47 -0.93 -3.04
CA PRO A 12 16.89 -1.07 -4.43
C PRO A 12 16.38 -2.38 -5.06
N GLY A 13 15.71 -2.30 -6.21
CA GLY A 13 15.13 -3.45 -6.90
C GLY A 13 13.89 -4.08 -6.23
N GLY A 14 13.35 -3.46 -5.18
CA GLY A 14 12.27 -4.04 -4.36
C GLY A 14 10.87 -4.00 -4.97
N LEU A 15 10.67 -3.34 -6.11
CA LEU A 15 9.35 -3.12 -6.70
C LEU A 15 8.61 -4.42 -7.05
N ALA A 16 9.29 -5.37 -7.68
CA ALA A 16 8.67 -6.63 -8.09
C ALA A 16 8.17 -7.45 -6.89
N GLU A 17 8.95 -7.50 -5.82
CA GLU A 17 8.55 -8.13 -4.56
C GLU A 17 7.41 -7.38 -3.88
N TYR A 18 7.48 -6.05 -3.85
CA TYR A 18 6.42 -5.21 -3.30
C TYR A 18 5.08 -5.48 -3.98
N LYS A 19 5.06 -5.49 -5.32
CA LYS A 19 3.86 -5.78 -6.11
C LYS A 19 3.32 -7.18 -5.82
N ARG A 20 4.19 -8.20 -5.77
CA ARG A 20 3.78 -9.58 -5.44
C ARG A 20 3.07 -9.68 -4.09
N HIS A 21 3.57 -8.98 -3.06
CA HIS A 21 2.92 -8.98 -1.74
C HIS A 21 1.58 -8.22 -1.74
N HIS A 22 1.43 -7.18 -2.56
CA HIS A 22 0.18 -6.42 -2.67
C HIS A 22 -0.88 -7.13 -3.52
N ASP A 23 -0.48 -7.82 -4.59
CA ASP A 23 -1.37 -8.68 -5.38
C ASP A 23 -1.92 -9.84 -4.53
N GLY A 24 -1.12 -10.33 -3.58
CA GLY A 24 -1.47 -11.41 -2.64
C GLY A 24 -1.78 -10.93 -1.22
N ILE A 25 -2.33 -9.72 -1.07
CA ILE A 25 -2.62 -9.14 0.25
C ILE A 25 -3.53 -10.06 1.08
N TRP A 26 -3.23 -10.19 2.37
CA TRP A 26 -3.97 -11.08 3.26
C TRP A 26 -5.39 -10.55 3.52
N PRO A 27 -6.44 -11.39 3.39
CA PRO A 27 -7.82 -10.97 3.62
C PRO A 27 -8.06 -10.38 5.02
N GLU A 28 -7.43 -10.93 6.05
CA GLU A 28 -7.53 -10.44 7.42
C GLU A 28 -6.94 -9.04 7.62
N LEU A 29 -5.91 -8.67 6.84
CA LEU A 29 -5.34 -7.32 6.85
C LEU A 29 -6.31 -6.33 6.21
N VAL A 30 -6.95 -6.71 5.10
CA VAL A 30 -7.98 -5.88 4.46
C VAL A 30 -9.15 -5.66 5.42
N ALA A 31 -9.63 -6.71 6.08
CA ALA A 31 -10.71 -6.62 7.07
C ALA A 31 -10.36 -5.68 8.24
N GLU A 32 -9.12 -5.72 8.73
CA GLU A 32 -8.67 -4.82 9.78
C GLU A 32 -8.60 -3.36 9.31
N ILE A 33 -8.09 -3.11 8.09
CA ILE A 33 -8.05 -1.77 7.48
C ILE A 33 -9.47 -1.18 7.37
N GLU A 34 -10.42 -1.97 6.91
CA GLU A 34 -11.84 -1.56 6.81
C GLU A 34 -12.45 -1.31 8.20
N ARG A 35 -12.14 -2.17 9.20
CA ARG A 35 -12.61 -2.01 10.58
C ARG A 35 -12.10 -0.72 11.24
N GLN A 36 -10.92 -0.25 10.86
CA GLN A 36 -10.36 1.05 11.30
C GLN A 36 -10.98 2.25 10.56
N GLY A 37 -11.91 2.02 9.63
CA GLY A 37 -12.65 3.05 8.90
C GLY A 37 -11.93 3.59 7.66
N ILE A 38 -10.92 2.88 7.15
CA ILE A 38 -10.24 3.26 5.91
C ILE A 38 -11.02 2.67 4.73
N ALA A 39 -11.71 3.54 3.99
CA ALA A 39 -12.57 3.10 2.88
C ALA A 39 -11.79 2.78 1.58
N GLN A 40 -10.71 3.50 1.31
CA GLN A 40 -9.92 3.30 0.09
C GLN A 40 -8.46 3.63 0.34
N ILE A 41 -7.59 2.73 -0.11
CA ILE A 41 -6.15 2.93 -0.20
C ILE A 41 -5.77 2.80 -1.68
N THR A 42 -4.93 3.72 -2.15
CA THR A 42 -4.38 3.68 -3.51
C THR A 42 -2.90 3.98 -3.39
N ILE A 43 -2.07 3.22 -4.09
CA ILE A 43 -0.61 3.36 -4.07
C ILE A 43 -0.17 3.63 -5.50
N PHE A 44 0.62 4.67 -5.68
CA PHE A 44 1.28 5.03 -6.93
C PHE A 44 2.77 4.75 -6.82
N GLU A 45 3.34 4.31 -7.93
CA GLU A 45 4.75 3.95 -8.07
C GLU A 45 5.52 5.07 -8.77
N ASN A 46 6.67 5.46 -8.21
CA ASN A 46 7.70 6.28 -8.85
C ASN A 46 9.08 5.86 -8.32
N ASP A 47 9.60 4.72 -8.81
CA ASP A 47 10.77 4.02 -8.28
C ASP A 47 11.93 4.96 -7.87
N PRO A 48 12.40 4.92 -6.61
CA PRO A 48 12.04 4.00 -5.51
C PRO A 48 10.96 4.52 -4.56
N VAL A 49 10.27 5.62 -4.91
CA VAL A 49 9.27 6.26 -4.06
C VAL A 49 7.88 5.72 -4.37
N LEU A 50 7.09 5.49 -3.32
CA LEU A 50 5.66 5.17 -3.39
C LEU A 50 4.88 6.30 -2.71
N PHE A 51 3.67 6.60 -3.21
CA PHE A 51 2.81 7.65 -2.65
C PHE A 51 1.32 7.38 -2.85
#